data_AF-A0A2V8G370-F1
#
_entry.id   AF-A0A2V8G370-F1
#
_cell.length_a   1.000
_cell.length_b   1.000
_cell.length_c   1.000
_cell.angle_alpha   90.00
_cell.angle_beta   90.00
_cell.angle_gamma   90.00
#
_symmetry.space_group_name_H-M   'P 1'
#
loop_
_entity.id
_entity.type
_entity.pdbx_description
1 polymer ?
#
loop_
_entity_poly.entity_id
_entity_poly.type
_entity_poly.pdbx_seq_one_letter_code
_entity_poly.pdbx_strand_id
1 'polypeptide(L)'
;MTPCSGRDRSTRRCSFSRARSSRAADRPRPGHRQDRRLLRGRPRPRRARRPRPRRPALFLNRSRFPAARPPEIVRAVFTYAARHPEILSHVPCFCGCEQRGHRNNDDCFVASRDARGRVTAWEPHGVG
;
A
#
# COMPACT_ATOMS: atom_id res chain seq x y z
N MET A 1 -44.74 -18.31 2.48
CA MET A 1 -43.34 -18.17 2.94
C MET A 1 -43.19 -19.08 4.14
N THR A 2 -42.46 -20.18 3.98
CA THR A 2 -42.32 -21.23 4.99
C THR A 2 -40.82 -21.49 5.18
N PRO A 3 -40.28 -21.54 6.40
CA PRO A 3 -38.84 -21.69 6.61
C PRO A 3 -38.45 -23.18 6.62
N CYS A 4 -37.39 -23.53 5.90
CA CYS A 4 -36.77 -24.86 5.99
C CYS A 4 -35.74 -24.87 7.14
N SER A 5 -36.12 -25.52 8.22
CA SER A 5 -35.23 -26.08 9.24
C SER A 5 -34.57 -27.37 8.71
N GLY A 6 -33.25 -27.50 8.85
CA GLY A 6 -32.57 -28.78 8.61
C GLY A 6 -31.04 -28.68 8.52
N ARG A 7 -30.36 -29.20 9.54
CA ARG A 7 -28.92 -29.51 9.52
C ARG A 7 -28.67 -30.71 8.61
N ASP A 8 -27.73 -30.61 7.69
CA ASP A 8 -26.76 -31.68 7.41
C ASP A 8 -25.57 -31.14 6.60
N ARG A 9 -24.36 -31.27 7.15
CA ARG A 9 -23.09 -30.78 6.58
C ARG A 9 -22.29 -31.97 6.08
N SER A 10 -22.89 -32.74 5.16
CA SER A 10 -22.27 -33.92 4.56
C SER A 10 -22.00 -33.68 3.06
N THR A 11 -20.72 -33.42 2.77
CA THR A 11 -19.99 -33.80 1.55
C THR A 11 -20.73 -33.73 0.19
N ARG A 12 -21.06 -32.54 -0.29
CA ARG A 12 -21.30 -32.34 -1.73
C ARG A 12 -19.98 -32.12 -2.46
N ARG A 13 -19.43 -33.22 -2.97
CA ARG A 13 -18.31 -33.28 -3.90
C ARG A 13 -18.74 -32.62 -5.22
N CYS A 14 -18.39 -31.36 -5.43
CA CYS A 14 -18.56 -30.70 -6.73
C CYS A 14 -17.54 -31.27 -7.72
N SER A 15 -17.95 -32.26 -8.50
CA SER A 15 -17.20 -32.77 -9.65
C SER A 15 -17.21 -31.73 -10.77
N PHE A 16 -16.15 -30.91 -10.87
CA PHE A 16 -15.92 -30.06 -12.04
C PHE A 16 -15.32 -30.92 -13.17
N SER A 17 -16.14 -31.30 -14.15
CA SER A 17 -15.66 -31.88 -15.40
C SER A 17 -14.90 -30.83 -16.20
N ARG A 18 -13.58 -31.02 -16.35
CA ARG A 18 -12.76 -30.21 -17.26
C ARG A 18 -13.10 -30.58 -18.70
N ALA A 19 -13.73 -29.65 -19.43
CA ALA A 19 -13.83 -29.76 -20.88
C ALA A 19 -12.43 -29.66 -21.49
N ARG A 20 -12.03 -30.68 -22.27
CA ARG A 20 -10.81 -30.66 -23.10
C ARG A 20 -11.10 -29.82 -24.33
N SER A 21 -10.56 -28.61 -24.39
CA SER A 21 -10.50 -27.87 -25.65
C SER A 21 -9.41 -28.47 -26.53
N SER A 22 -9.82 -29.12 -27.61
CA SER A 22 -8.95 -29.58 -28.69
C SER A 22 -8.27 -28.38 -29.36
N ARG A 23 -6.94 -28.45 -29.50
CA ARG A 23 -6.17 -27.49 -30.29
C ARG A 23 -6.44 -27.75 -31.76
N ALA A 24 -7.24 -26.89 -32.40
CA ALA A 24 -7.25 -26.80 -33.85
C ALA A 24 -5.96 -26.10 -34.30
N ALA A 25 -5.16 -26.79 -35.10
CA ALA A 25 -4.06 -26.20 -35.83
C ALA A 25 -4.59 -25.36 -37.01
N ASP A 26 -3.74 -24.43 -37.44
CA ASP A 26 -3.55 -23.97 -38.83
C ASP A 26 -4.15 -22.61 -39.27
N ARG A 27 -3.27 -21.61 -39.41
CA ARG A 27 -2.73 -21.16 -40.72
C ARG A 27 -1.85 -19.90 -40.55
N PRO A 28 -0.68 -19.81 -41.20
CA PRO A 28 0.13 -18.60 -41.15
C PRO A 28 -0.54 -17.49 -41.97
N ARG A 29 -0.71 -16.31 -41.34
CA ARG A 29 -1.21 -15.10 -42.00
C ARG A 29 -0.19 -14.61 -43.05
N PRO A 30 -0.64 -14.11 -44.23
CA PRO A 30 0.26 -13.53 -45.20
C PRO A 30 0.96 -12.32 -44.58
N GLY A 31 2.29 -12.35 -44.58
CA GLY A 31 3.13 -11.33 -43.98
C GLY A 31 3.00 -10.02 -44.72
N HIS A 32 2.50 -8.99 -44.04
CA HIS A 32 2.73 -7.61 -44.47
C HIS A 32 4.24 -7.36 -44.42
N ARG A 33 4.88 -7.32 -45.59
CA ARG A 33 6.26 -6.86 -45.77
C ARG A 33 6.30 -5.38 -45.37
N GLN A 34 6.61 -5.11 -44.11
CA GLN A 34 6.80 -3.74 -43.64
C GLN A 34 8.03 -3.19 -44.37
N ASP A 35 7.81 -2.27 -45.29
CA ASP A 35 8.88 -1.48 -45.90
C ASP A 35 9.58 -0.68 -44.79
N ARG A 36 10.68 -1.24 -44.26
CA ARG A 36 11.54 -0.66 -43.21
C ARG A 36 12.28 0.61 -43.67
N ARG A 37 11.90 1.23 -44.79
CA ARG A 37 12.62 2.37 -45.37
C ARG A 37 12.10 3.76 -44.98
N LEU A 38 10.93 3.87 -44.34
CA LEU A 38 10.35 5.19 -44.02
C LEU A 38 10.41 5.63 -42.54
N LEU A 39 10.97 4.83 -41.64
CA LEU A 39 11.09 5.17 -40.21
C LEU A 39 12.45 5.73 -39.79
N ARG A 40 13.20 6.39 -40.68
CA ARG A 40 14.32 7.24 -40.24
C ARG A 40 13.78 8.63 -39.97
N GLY A 41 13.13 8.79 -38.82
CA GLY A 41 12.75 10.12 -38.31
C GLY A 41 13.98 11.02 -38.27
N ARG A 42 13.86 12.24 -38.81
CA ARG A 42 14.94 13.24 -38.78
C ARG A 42 15.42 13.42 -37.33
N PRO A 43 16.73 13.43 -37.05
CA PRO A 43 17.22 13.69 -35.70
C PRO A 43 16.72 15.06 -35.26
N ARG A 44 15.97 15.11 -34.15
CA ARG A 44 15.52 16.38 -33.57
C ARG A 44 16.76 17.20 -33.20
N PRO A 45 16.84 18.49 -33.57
CA PRO A 45 17.96 19.33 -33.15
C PRO A 45 18.00 19.32 -31.62
N ARG A 46 19.17 19.00 -31.05
CA ARG A 46 19.40 19.08 -29.60
C ARG A 46 19.23 20.55 -29.22
N ARG A 47 18.05 20.92 -28.72
CA ARG A 47 17.86 22.25 -28.11
C ARG A 47 18.92 22.40 -27.01
N ALA A 48 19.78 23.39 -27.16
CA ALA A 48 20.78 23.72 -26.15
C ALA A 48 20.05 23.91 -24.81
N ARG A 49 20.49 23.17 -23.78
CA ARG A 49 19.94 23.32 -22.44
C ARG A 49 20.31 24.73 -21.96
N ARG A 50 19.32 25.61 -21.83
CA ARG A 50 19.54 26.93 -21.22
C ARG A 50 20.15 26.74 -19.83
N PRO A 51 21.14 27.55 -19.42
CA PRO A 51 21.66 27.52 -18.06
C PRO A 51 20.49 27.71 -17.09
N ARG A 52 20.34 26.80 -16.14
CA ARG A 52 19.33 26.99 -15.09
C ARG A 52 19.74 28.21 -14.28
N PRO A 53 18.84 29.21 -14.06
CA PRO A 53 19.15 30.30 -13.18
C PRO A 53 19.51 29.72 -11.80
N ARG A 54 20.63 30.18 -11.22
CA ARG A 54 21.02 29.83 -9.87
C ARG A 54 19.97 30.43 -8.94
N ARG A 55 18.96 29.64 -8.57
CA ARG A 55 18.04 30.02 -7.49
C ARG A 55 18.90 30.26 -6.26
N PRO A 56 18.71 31.38 -5.53
CA PRO A 56 19.36 31.54 -4.25
C PRO A 56 19.06 30.30 -3.43
N ALA A 57 20.11 29.69 -2.87
CA ALA A 57 19.92 28.58 -1.96
C ALA A 57 19.07 29.13 -0.81
N LEU A 58 17.77 28.80 -0.80
CA LEU A 58 16.98 28.97 0.39
C LEU A 58 17.77 28.21 1.45
N PHE A 59 18.23 28.93 2.47
CA PHE A 59 18.83 28.35 3.66
C PHE A 59 17.74 27.56 4.38
N LEU A 60 17.34 26.42 3.80
CA LEU A 60 16.64 25.37 4.49
C LEU A 60 17.63 24.91 5.54
N ASN A 61 17.41 25.37 6.77
CA ASN A 61 18.16 25.00 7.95
C ASN A 61 18.53 23.51 7.86
N ARG A 62 19.83 23.23 7.90
CA ARG A 62 20.43 21.90 7.71
C ARG A 62 20.22 20.99 8.93
N SER A 63 19.25 21.23 9.79
CA SER A 63 18.67 20.17 10.62
C SER A 63 17.91 19.23 9.70
N ARG A 64 18.65 18.34 9.03
CA ARG A 64 18.12 17.33 8.09
C ARG A 64 17.05 16.45 8.74
N PHE A 65 16.99 16.46 10.07
CA PHE A 65 15.93 15.89 10.89
C PHE A 65 15.51 16.91 11.95
N PRO A 66 14.20 17.11 12.19
CA PRO A 66 13.74 17.91 13.31
C PRO A 66 14.25 17.30 14.62
N ALA A 67 14.52 18.15 15.62
CA ALA A 67 14.85 17.69 16.95
C ALA A 67 13.74 16.76 17.48
N ALA A 68 14.15 15.74 18.25
CA ALA A 68 13.21 14.89 18.96
C ALA A 68 12.26 15.76 19.80
N ARG A 69 10.98 15.35 19.86
CA ARG A 69 10.00 16.05 20.70
C ARG A 69 10.38 15.86 22.19
N PRO A 70 10.05 16.83 23.05
CA PRO A 70 10.31 16.69 24.48
C PRO A 70 9.66 15.40 25.05
N PRO A 71 10.31 14.68 25.99
CA PRO A 71 9.82 13.39 26.49
C PRO A 71 8.39 13.44 27.05
N GLU A 72 8.01 14.55 27.68
CA GLU A 72 6.67 14.79 28.21
C GLU A 72 5.60 14.83 27.10
N ILE A 73 5.94 15.40 25.94
CA ILE A 73 5.04 15.41 24.78
C ILE A 73 4.92 14.00 24.21
N VAL A 74 6.04 13.27 24.09
CA VAL A 74 6.01 11.88 23.63
C VAL A 74 5.13 11.02 24.55
N ARG A 75 5.31 11.13 25.87
CA ARG A 75 4.49 10.41 26.86
C ARG A 75 3.01 10.76 26.76
N ALA A 76 2.69 12.05 26.56
CA ALA A 76 1.31 12.49 26.41
C ALA A 76 0.64 11.88 25.18
N VAL A 77 1.33 11.84 24.04
CA VAL A 77 0.83 11.23 22.80
C VAL A 77 0.59 9.73 22.97
N PHE A 78 1.55 8.99 23.55
CA PHE A 78 1.39 7.56 23.79
C PHE A 78 0.27 7.25 24.79
N THR A 79 0.12 8.09 25.82
CA THR A 79 -0.98 7.97 26.79
C THR A 79 -2.33 8.21 26.12
N TYR A 80 -2.42 9.20 25.24
CA TYR A 80 -3.62 9.45 24.45
C TYR A 80 -3.96 8.25 23.57
N ALA A 81 -2.98 7.68 22.87
CA ALA A 81 -3.19 6.50 22.04
C ALA A 81 -3.66 5.28 22.84
N ALA A 82 -3.07 5.03 24.01
CA ALA A 82 -3.53 3.95 24.88
C ALA A 82 -4.98 4.11 25.35
N ARG A 83 -5.43 5.35 25.58
CA ARG A 83 -6.73 5.65 26.18
C ARG A 83 -7.85 5.86 25.17
N HIS A 84 -7.53 6.19 23.92
CA HIS A 84 -8.52 6.59 22.92
C HIS A 84 -8.50 5.74 21.64
N PRO A 85 -8.56 4.39 21.72
CA PRO A 85 -8.68 3.55 20.54
C PRO A 85 -9.94 3.85 19.72
N GLU A 86 -11.02 4.30 20.36
CA GLU A 86 -12.28 4.70 19.72
C GLU A 86 -12.11 5.89 18.78
N ILE A 87 -11.12 6.74 19.03
CA ILE A 87 -10.79 7.87 18.15
C ILE A 87 -9.78 7.40 17.10
N LEU A 88 -8.67 6.81 17.55
CA LEU A 88 -7.55 6.47 16.67
C LEU A 88 -7.88 5.38 15.65
N SER A 89 -8.89 4.54 15.91
CA SER A 89 -9.37 3.54 14.96
C SER A 89 -9.99 4.15 13.70
N HIS A 90 -10.46 5.40 13.78
CA HIS A 90 -11.03 6.15 12.65
C HIS A 90 -10.02 7.08 11.97
N VAL A 91 -8.85 7.27 12.57
CA VAL A 91 -7.80 8.12 12.00
C VAL A 91 -6.95 7.27 11.06
N PRO A 92 -6.84 7.62 9.76
CA PRO A 92 -5.94 6.92 8.84
C PRO A 92 -4.48 7.12 9.25
N CYS A 93 -3.65 6.08 9.07
CA CYS A 93 -2.20 6.19 9.28
C CYS A 93 -1.53 6.55 7.94
N PHE A 94 -0.67 7.57 7.95
CA PHE A 94 0.03 8.07 6.76
C PHE A 94 1.54 7.79 6.80
N CYS A 95 1.96 6.86 7.66
CA CYS A 95 3.36 6.47 7.79
C CYS A 95 3.86 5.62 6.60
N GLY A 96 2.94 5.13 5.74
CA GLY A 96 3.27 4.23 4.62
C GLY A 96 3.62 2.81 5.07
N CYS A 97 3.22 2.43 6.29
CA CYS A 97 3.47 1.12 6.88
C CYS A 97 2.30 0.14 6.69
N GLU A 98 1.35 0.40 5.78
CA GLU A 98 0.14 -0.44 5.64
C GLU A 98 0.51 -1.88 5.27
N GLN A 99 1.59 -2.07 4.51
CA GLN A 99 2.11 -3.40 4.14
C GLN A 99 2.64 -4.20 5.34
N ARG A 100 2.84 -3.58 6.50
CA ARG A 100 3.22 -4.23 7.76
C ARG A 100 2.02 -4.70 8.58
N GLY A 101 0.79 -4.45 8.09
CA GLY A 101 -0.45 -4.90 8.72
C GLY A 101 -1.19 -3.83 9.54
N HIS A 102 -0.69 -2.60 9.61
CA HIS A 102 -1.39 -1.49 10.26
C HIS A 102 -2.52 -0.97 9.38
N ARG A 103 -3.72 -0.82 9.96
CA ARG A 103 -4.93 -0.39 9.24
C ARG A 103 -5.32 1.05 9.53
N ASN A 104 -4.97 1.55 10.71
CA ASN A 104 -5.32 2.88 11.20
C ASN A 104 -4.25 3.40 12.18
N ASN A 105 -4.51 4.55 12.77
CA ASN A 105 -3.56 5.21 13.66
C ASN A 105 -3.38 4.47 15.00
N ASP A 106 -4.39 3.76 15.52
CA ASP A 106 -4.25 2.96 16.76
C ASP A 106 -3.22 1.83 16.55
N ASP A 107 -3.31 1.12 15.42
CA ASP A 107 -2.37 0.07 15.05
C ASP A 107 -0.92 0.61 14.94
N CYS A 108 -0.74 1.91 14.65
CA CYS A 108 0.58 2.55 14.57
C CYS A 108 1.25 2.77 15.95
N PHE A 109 0.50 2.72 17.05
CA PHE A 109 1.03 2.84 18.42
C PHE A 109 0.94 1.54 19.23
N VAL A 110 -0.16 0.79 19.10
CA VAL A 110 -0.49 -0.33 19.97
C VAL A 110 -0.53 -1.63 19.17
N ALA A 111 0.34 -2.57 19.53
CA ALA A 111 0.40 -3.88 18.87
C ALA A 111 -0.65 -4.86 19.42
N SER A 112 -0.98 -4.79 20.72
CA SER A 112 -2.00 -5.65 21.32
C SER A 112 -2.62 -5.06 22.58
N ARG A 113 -3.86 -5.49 22.84
CA ARG A 113 -4.63 -5.18 24.05
C ARG A 113 -5.21 -6.47 24.65
N ASP A 114 -5.38 -6.49 25.97
CA ASP A 114 -6.08 -7.56 26.67
C ASP A 114 -7.61 -7.50 26.46
N ALA A 115 -8.35 -8.49 26.99
CA ALA A 115 -9.81 -8.54 26.90
C ALA A 115 -10.53 -7.35 27.58
N ARG A 116 -9.82 -6.58 28.42
CA ARG A 116 -10.32 -5.36 29.07
C ARG A 116 -9.89 -4.09 28.32
N GLY A 117 -9.24 -4.23 27.17
CA GLY A 117 -8.76 -3.12 26.33
C GLY A 117 -7.44 -2.49 26.79
N ARG A 118 -6.77 -3.04 27.81
CA ARG A 118 -5.49 -2.49 28.29
C ARG A 118 -4.36 -2.89 27.36
N VAL A 119 -3.48 -1.94 27.08
CA VAL A 119 -2.29 -2.17 26.25
C VAL A 119 -1.39 -3.22 26.89
N THR A 120 -1.11 -4.29 26.15
CA THR A 120 -0.21 -5.38 26.56
C THR A 120 1.10 -5.37 25.79
N ALA A 121 1.11 -4.83 24.58
CA ALA A 121 2.33 -4.60 23.80
C ALA A 121 2.21 -3.33 22.98
N TRP A 122 3.31 -2.58 22.93
CA TRP A 122 3.46 -1.39 22.08
C TRP A 122 4.04 -1.79 20.72
N GLU A 123 3.67 -1.05 19.68
CA GLU A 123 4.18 -1.26 18.32
C GLU A 123 5.65 -0.83 18.23
N PRO A 124 6.61 -1.76 18.00
CA PRO A 124 8.03 -1.42 17.94
C PRO A 124 8.34 -0.32 16.93
N HIS A 125 7.64 -0.31 15.79
CA HIS A 125 7.81 0.73 14.79
C HIS A 125 7.44 2.14 15.30
N GLY A 126 6.48 2.23 16.22
CA GLY A 126 6.02 3.49 16.82
C GLY A 126 6.91 3.96 17.96
N VAL A 127 7.57 3.06 18.71
CA VAL A 127 8.37 3.41 19.90
C VAL A 127 9.84 3.70 19.59
N GLY A 128 10.34 3.32 18.40
CA GLY A 128 11.72 3.54 17.95
C GLY A 128 12.53 2.27 17.82
#